data_AF-A0A3P8KFQ1-F1
#
_entry.id   AF-A0A3P8KFQ1-F1
#
_cell.length_a   1.000
_cell.length_b   1.000
_cell.length_c   1.000
_cell.angle_alpha   90.00
_cell.angle_beta   90.00
_cell.angle_gamma   90.00
#
_symmetry.space_group_name_H-M   'P 1'
#
loop_
_entity.id
_entity.type
_entity.pdbx_description
1 polymer ?
#
loop_
_entity_poly.entity_id
_entity_poly.type
_entity_poly.pdbx_seq_one_letter_code
_entity_poly.pdbx_strand_id
1 'polypeptide(L)'
;MAFLIAHLGNGSSVCAVKNGKSVDTSMGMTPLEGLVMGTRCGDLDFGAAAHIARCTGQTIESLYKMVNNDSGLLGVSGLSSDCRTLQEARSKGDPRATLPLT
;
A
#
# COMPACT_ATOMS: atom_id res chain seq x y z
N MET A 1 -5.43 -26.41 -13.36
CA MET A 1 -6.19 -25.59 -12.37
C MET A 1 -5.45 -24.29 -12.15
N ALA A 2 -6.13 -23.15 -12.15
CA ALA A 2 -5.53 -21.84 -11.89
C ALA A 2 -6.36 -21.07 -10.86
N PHE A 3 -5.72 -20.37 -9.93
CA PHE A 3 -6.37 -19.54 -8.93
C PHE A 3 -5.49 -18.35 -8.53
N LEU A 4 -6.13 -17.31 -8.00
CA LEU A 4 -5.48 -16.14 -7.41
C LEU A 4 -5.61 -16.24 -5.88
N ILE A 5 -4.50 -16.04 -5.17
CA ILE A 5 -4.48 -15.92 -3.72
C ILE A 5 -4.29 -14.45 -3.39
N ALA A 6 -5.21 -13.86 -2.63
CA ALA A 6 -5.04 -12.53 -2.04
C ALA A 6 -4.80 -12.66 -0.53
N HIS A 7 -3.59 -12.34 -0.09
CA HIS A 7 -3.26 -12.23 1.33
C HIS A 7 -3.41 -10.77 1.75
N LEU A 8 -4.49 -10.45 2.47
CA LEU A 8 -4.85 -9.08 2.84
C LEU A 8 -4.69 -8.85 4.34
N GLY A 9 -3.49 -8.39 4.74
CA GLY A 9 -3.15 -8.01 6.11
C GLY A 9 -2.52 -6.62 6.14
N ASN A 10 -1.78 -6.30 7.21
CA ASN A 10 -1.07 -5.02 7.29
C ASN A 10 0.02 -4.91 6.20
N GLY A 11 0.61 -6.03 5.82
CA GLY A 11 1.27 -6.23 4.52
C GLY A 11 0.36 -7.08 3.65
N SER A 12 0.20 -6.70 2.38
CA SER A 12 -0.74 -7.34 1.47
C SER A 12 -0.09 -7.71 0.14
N SER A 13 -0.43 -8.88 -0.40
CA SER A 13 0.05 -9.32 -1.71
C SER A 13 -0.95 -10.23 -2.42
N VAL A 14 -0.82 -10.32 -3.75
CA VAL A 14 -1.55 -11.26 -4.61
C VAL A 14 -0.56 -12.21 -5.26
N CYS A 15 -0.92 -13.49 -5.36
CA CYS A 15 -0.13 -14.52 -6.04
C CYS A 15 -1.00 -15.28 -7.04
N ALA A 16 -0.54 -15.35 -8.29
CA ALA A 16 -1.16 -16.18 -9.31
C ALA A 16 -0.58 -17.58 -9.26
N VAL A 17 -1.44 -18.58 -9.09
CA VAL A 17 -1.03 -19.99 -9.00
C VAL A 17 -1.62 -20.78 -10.16
N LYS A 18 -0.75 -21.43 -10.93
CA LYS A 18 -1.14 -22.29 -12.06
C LYS A 18 -0.56 -23.69 -11.87
N ASN A 19 -1.43 -24.69 -11.87
CA ASN A 19 -1.09 -26.11 -11.66
C ASN A 19 -0.23 -26.34 -10.41
N GLY A 20 -0.61 -25.69 -9.30
CA GLY A 20 0.07 -25.80 -8.02
C GLY A 20 1.38 -25.01 -7.90
N LYS A 21 1.77 -24.22 -8.91
CA LYS A 21 2.99 -23.40 -8.90
C LYS A 21 2.65 -21.92 -8.94
N SER A 22 3.36 -21.12 -8.14
CA SER A 22 3.35 -19.67 -8.30
C SER A 22 3.94 -19.30 -9.66
N VAL A 23 3.22 -18.48 -10.43
CA VAL A 23 3.65 -17.98 -11.74
C VAL A 23 3.77 -16.47 -11.79
N ASP A 24 3.21 -15.77 -10.80
CA ASP A 24 3.33 -14.32 -10.64
C ASP A 24 3.00 -13.91 -9.20
N THR A 25 3.55 -12.78 -8.73
CA THR A 25 3.29 -12.21 -7.41
C THR A 25 3.42 -10.70 -7.42
N SER A 26 2.57 -10.01 -6.65
CA SER A 26 2.51 -8.54 -6.68
C SER A 26 3.68 -7.83 -6.00
N MET A 27 4.33 -8.46 -5.01
CA MET A 27 5.56 -7.91 -4.42
C MET A 27 6.77 -8.32 -5.26
N GLY A 28 7.67 -7.39 -5.59
CA GLY A 28 8.94 -7.72 -6.23
C GLY A 28 10.09 -7.87 -5.24
N MET A 29 11.20 -7.16 -5.50
CA MET A 29 12.45 -7.33 -4.74
C MET A 29 12.28 -7.01 -3.25
N THR A 30 11.37 -6.10 -2.91
CA THR A 30 11.04 -5.73 -1.52
C THR A 30 9.54 -5.83 -1.29
N PRO A 31 9.07 -5.94 -0.04
CA PRO A 31 7.65 -5.95 0.28
C PRO A 31 6.90 -4.61 0.08
N LEU A 32 7.54 -3.60 -0.55
CA LEU A 32 6.96 -2.28 -0.81
C LEU A 32 6.10 -2.25 -2.07
N GLU A 33 6.46 -3.02 -3.10
CA GLU A 33 5.77 -3.06 -4.40
C GLU A 33 4.43 -3.80 -4.33
N GLY A 34 3.52 -3.47 -5.24
CA GLY A 34 2.23 -4.09 -5.42
C GLY A 34 1.11 -3.30 -4.75
N LEU A 35 0.35 -3.97 -3.88
CA LEU A 35 -0.86 -3.40 -3.30
C LEU A 35 -0.56 -2.22 -2.36
N VAL A 36 -1.50 -1.27 -2.30
CA VAL A 36 -1.60 -0.33 -1.18
C VAL A 36 -1.83 -1.13 0.11
N MET A 37 -1.08 -0.83 1.17
CA MET A 37 -1.14 -1.58 2.44
C MET A 37 -1.41 -0.64 3.61
N GLY A 38 -1.27 -1.11 4.86
CA GLY A 38 -1.57 -0.28 6.03
C GLY A 38 -0.73 0.99 6.10
N THR A 39 0.60 0.87 5.95
CA THR A 39 1.55 2.00 6.00
C THR A 39 2.45 2.12 4.77
N ARG A 40 2.39 1.14 3.87
CA ARG A 40 3.22 1.08 2.65
C ARG A 40 2.44 1.60 1.46
N CYS A 41 3.11 2.35 0.58
CA CYS A 41 2.48 2.95 -0.58
C CYS A 41 1.98 1.94 -1.62
N GLY A 42 2.66 0.79 -1.78
CA GLY A 42 2.44 -0.08 -2.93
C GLY A 42 3.14 0.46 -4.16
N ASP A 43 2.57 0.23 -5.34
CA ASP A 43 3.09 0.76 -6.60
C ASP A 43 3.15 2.29 -6.59
N LEU A 44 4.33 2.82 -6.91
CA LEU A 44 4.61 4.25 -6.96
C LEU A 44 5.46 4.56 -8.19
N ASP A 45 5.03 5.54 -8.98
CA ASP A 45 5.82 6.05 -10.09
C ASP A 45 7.15 6.63 -9.56
N PHE A 46 8.27 6.08 -10.03
CA PHE A 46 9.60 6.54 -9.65
C PHE A 46 9.85 8.01 -10.02
N GLY A 47 9.33 8.49 -11.15
CA GLY A 47 9.38 9.89 -11.55
C GLY A 47 8.67 10.81 -10.56
N ALA A 48 7.50 10.38 -10.06
CA ALA A 48 6.78 11.09 -9.00
C ALA A 48 7.56 11.07 -7.68
N ALA A 49 8.10 9.92 -7.29
CA ALA A 49 8.93 9.78 -6.09
C ALA A 49 10.17 10.70 -6.14
N ALA A 50 10.85 10.74 -7.28
CA ALA A 50 11.99 11.62 -7.52
C ALA A 50 11.60 13.11 -7.54
N HIS A 51 10.43 13.44 -8.09
CA HIS A 51 9.90 14.80 -8.07
C HIS A 51 9.62 15.26 -6.63
N ILE A 52 8.93 14.44 -5.83
CA ILE A 52 8.66 14.71 -4.41
C ILE A 52 9.96 14.96 -3.66
N ALA A 53 10.94 14.06 -3.80
CA ALA A 53 12.23 14.19 -3.12
C ALA A 53 12.93 15.52 -3.43
N ARG A 54 12.93 15.95 -4.70
CA ARG A 54 13.49 17.23 -5.12
C ARG A 54 12.73 18.43 -4.55
N CYS A 55 11.40 18.40 -4.63
CA CYS A 55 10.56 19.51 -4.16
C CYS A 55 10.59 19.68 -2.64
N THR A 56 10.74 18.59 -1.88
CA THR A 56 10.76 18.62 -0.42
C THR A 56 12.16 18.58 0.18
N GLY A 57 13.22 18.48 -0.65
CA GLY A 57 14.60 18.32 -0.19
C GLY A 57 14.86 17.02 0.59
N GLN A 58 14.07 15.96 0.33
CA GLN A 58 14.22 14.68 1.03
C GLN A 58 15.35 13.85 0.43
N THR A 59 16.11 13.15 1.29
CA THR A 59 17.04 12.11 0.84
C THR A 59 16.28 10.85 0.44
N ILE A 60 16.95 9.91 -0.24
CA ILE A 60 16.37 8.61 -0.59
C ILE A 60 15.94 7.83 0.66
N GLU A 61 16.71 7.91 1.75
CA GLU A 61 16.39 7.23 3.01
C GLU A 61 15.14 7.82 3.68
N SER A 62 15.00 9.15 3.65
CA SER A 62 13.79 9.83 4.13
C SER A 62 12.57 9.46 3.29
N LEU A 63 12.72 9.48 1.96
CA LEU A 63 11.66 9.08 1.03
C LEU A 63 11.25 7.62 1.27
N TYR A 64 12.23 6.72 1.40
CA TYR A 64 12.00 5.30 1.69
C TYR A 64 11.24 5.10 3.01
N LYS A 65 11.63 5.85 4.06
CA LYS A 65 10.92 5.80 5.34
C LYS A 65 9.45 6.23 5.18
N MET A 66 9.21 7.33 4.46
CA MET A 66 7.85 7.85 4.22
C MET A 66 7.00 6.84 3.44
N VAL A 67 7.53 6.27 2.35
CA VAL A 67 6.76 5.31 1.52
C VAL A 67 6.50 3.98 2.22
N ASN A 68 7.31 3.61 3.22
CA ASN A 68 7.17 2.35 3.94
C ASN A 68 6.35 2.46 5.24
N ASN A 69 6.41 3.60 5.93
CA ASN A 69 5.86 3.75 7.29
C ASN A 69 4.76 4.79 7.42
N ASP A 70 4.71 5.78 6.53
CA ASP A 70 3.83 6.96 6.66
C ASP A 70 2.85 7.09 5.47
N SER A 71 2.74 6.03 4.65
CA SER A 71 1.94 5.98 3.42
C SER A 71 0.78 5.00 3.56
N GLY A 72 0.27 4.46 2.45
CA GLY A 72 -0.78 3.45 2.46
C GLY A 72 -2.11 3.97 3.00
N LEU A 73 -2.88 3.10 3.64
CA LEU A 73 -4.13 3.44 4.32
C LEU A 73 -3.93 4.57 5.35
N LEU A 74 -2.82 4.54 6.10
CA LEU A 74 -2.47 5.58 7.06
C LEU A 74 -2.26 6.93 6.37
N GLY A 75 -1.43 6.98 5.33
CA GLY A 75 -1.11 8.22 4.63
C GLY A 75 -2.31 8.84 3.93
N VAL A 76 -3.14 8.03 3.27
CA VAL A 76 -4.33 8.50 2.55
C VAL A 76 -5.43 8.94 3.51
N SER A 77 -5.64 8.19 4.62
CA SER A 77 -6.66 8.54 5.60
C SER A 77 -6.25 9.66 6.54
N GLY A 78 -4.96 9.77 6.86
CA GLY A 78 -4.48 10.58 7.99
C GLY A 78 -5.06 10.14 9.35
N LEU A 79 -5.56 8.90 9.46
CA LEU A 79 -6.28 8.39 10.63
C LEU A 79 -5.64 7.12 11.20
N SER A 80 -5.58 6.05 10.41
CA SER A 80 -5.14 4.74 10.89
C SER A 80 -4.69 3.85 9.73
N SER A 81 -3.75 2.95 10.01
CA SER A 81 -3.41 1.81 9.14
C SER A 81 -4.35 0.61 9.35
N ASP A 82 -5.18 0.61 10.40
CA ASP A 82 -6.13 -0.49 10.68
C ASP A 82 -7.43 -0.31 9.88
N CYS A 83 -7.70 -1.27 9.00
CA CYS A 83 -8.89 -1.28 8.16
C CYS A 83 -10.20 -1.28 8.96
N ARG A 84 -10.24 -1.88 10.16
CA ARG A 84 -11.44 -1.89 11.03
C ARG A 84 -11.75 -0.47 11.50
N THR A 85 -10.74 0.24 11.97
CA THR A 85 -10.86 1.65 12.39
C THR A 85 -11.37 2.52 11.25
N LEU A 86 -10.85 2.31 10.03
CA LEU A 86 -11.31 3.05 8.85
C LEU A 86 -12.74 2.68 8.45
N GLN A 87 -13.14 1.41 8.53
CA GLN A 87 -14.53 1.00 8.25
C GLN A 87 -15.52 1.63 9.23
N GLU A 88 -15.16 1.70 10.52
CA GLU A 88 -15.96 2.37 11.54
C GLU A 88 -16.04 3.89 11.32
N ALA A 89 -14.93 4.54 10.96
CA ALA A 89 -14.93 5.96 10.65
C ALA A 89 -15.75 6.27 9.38
N ARG A 90 -15.64 5.43 8.35
CA ARG A 90 -16.44 5.51 7.12
C ARG A 90 -17.94 5.34 7.40
N SER A 91 -18.33 4.39 8.24
CA SER A 91 -19.75 4.18 8.58
C SER A 91 -20.35 5.36 9.38
N LYS A 92 -19.50 6.11 10.09
CA LYS A 92 -19.85 7.38 10.74
C LYS A 92 -19.80 8.60 9.81
N GLY A 93 -19.45 8.42 8.54
CA GLY A 93 -19.41 9.47 7.52
C GLY A 93 -18.11 10.27 7.44
N ASP A 94 -16.99 9.79 8.00
CA ASP A 94 -15.69 10.47 7.82
C ASP A 94 -15.22 10.32 6.35
N PRO A 95 -15.10 11.43 5.58
CA PRO A 95 -14.68 11.38 4.19
C PRO A 95 -13.24 10.88 4.03
N ARG A 96 -12.37 11.10 5.03
CA ARG A 96 -10.97 10.65 4.98
C ARG A 96 -10.82 9.14 5.13
N ALA A 97 -11.80 8.49 5.76
CA ALA A 97 -11.83 7.03 5.85
C ALA A 97 -12.50 6.37 4.63
N THR A 98 -13.16 7.15 3.78
CA THR A 98 -13.87 6.63 2.61
C THR A 98 -12.92 6.33 1.45
N LEU A 99 -12.15 7.33 1.01
CA LEU A 99 -11.19 7.21 -0.09
C LEU A 99 -10.19 6.03 0.02
N PRO A 100 -9.57 5.72 1.17
CA PRO A 100 -8.65 4.59 1.28
C PRO A 100 -9.34 3.21 1.22
N LEU A 101 -10.69 3.16 1.28
CA LEU A 101 -11.49 1.92 1.26
C LEU A 101 -12.41 1.81 0.03
N THR A 102 -12.22 2.65 -0.99
CA THR A 102 -12.90 2.52 -2.29
C THR A 102 -12.15 1.58 -3.21
#